data_AF-A0AAU3Z4F7-F1
#
_entry.id   AF-A0AAU3Z4F7-F1
#
_cell.length_a   1.000
_cell.length_b   1.000
_cell.length_c   1.000
_cell.angle_alpha   90.00
_cell.angle_beta   90.00
_cell.angle_gamma   90.00
#
_symmetry.space_group_name_H-M   'P 1'
#
loop_
_entity.id
_entity.type
_entity.pdbx_description
1 polymer ?
#
loop_
_entity_poly.entity_id
_entity_poly.type
_entity_poly.pdbx_seq_one_letter_code
_entity_poly.pdbx_strand_id
1 'polypeptide(L)'
;MRLPIDPQADSSRRAWVDCPVCDDARHCATCASRRNCFEHWRYLISNKGPVVHLQCPRCTHMWSWDTRPGVTGRGDGAAPS
;
A
#
# COMPACT_ATOMS: atom_id res chain seq x y z
N MET A 1 2.83 -14.70 -15.83
CA MET A 1 3.87 -13.72 -16.19
C MET A 1 4.04 -12.76 -15.02
N ARG A 2 5.26 -12.61 -14.51
CA ARG A 2 5.56 -11.62 -13.47
C ARG A 2 5.88 -10.31 -14.19
N LEU A 3 5.10 -9.29 -13.93
CA LEU A 3 5.33 -7.95 -14.48
C LEU A 3 6.66 -7.40 -13.93
N PRO A 4 7.32 -6.46 -14.64
CA PRO A 4 8.62 -5.95 -14.23
C PRO A 4 8.54 -5.25 -12.88
N ILE A 5 9.39 -5.69 -11.95
CA ILE A 5 9.58 -5.04 -10.65
C ILE A 5 10.65 -3.96 -10.82
N ASP A 6 10.46 -2.82 -10.15
CA ASP A 6 11.45 -1.74 -10.15
C ASP A 6 12.81 -2.28 -9.65
N PRO A 7 13.94 -2.00 -10.32
CA PRO A 7 15.24 -2.52 -9.92
C PRO A 7 15.73 -1.97 -8.57
N GLN A 8 15.16 -0.87 -8.08
CA GLN A 8 15.43 -0.32 -6.74
C GLN A 8 14.50 -0.90 -5.66
N ALA A 9 13.53 -1.74 -6.04
CA ALA A 9 12.69 -2.44 -5.09
C ALA A 9 13.53 -3.32 -4.16
N ASP A 10 13.48 -3.01 -2.86
CA ASP A 10 14.11 -3.84 -1.84
C ASP A 10 13.27 -5.12 -1.66
N SER A 11 13.82 -6.26 -2.09
CA SER A 11 13.16 -7.57 -2.02
C SER A 11 12.95 -8.07 -0.58
N SER A 12 13.72 -7.54 0.36
CA SER A 12 13.61 -7.88 1.79
C SER A 12 12.58 -7.03 2.51
N ARG A 13 12.22 -5.86 1.97
CA ARG A 13 11.27 -4.93 2.59
C ARG A 13 9.89 -5.04 1.98
N ARG A 14 8.93 -5.33 2.85
CA ARG A 14 7.51 -5.44 2.51
C ARG A 14 6.71 -4.40 3.27
N ALA A 15 5.80 -3.74 2.57
CA ALA A 15 4.77 -2.89 3.17
C ALA A 15 3.40 -3.57 3.07
N TRP A 16 2.55 -3.40 4.08
CA TRP A 16 1.19 -3.92 4.12
C TRP A 16 0.16 -2.78 4.07
N VAL A 17 -0.04 -2.18 2.88
CA VAL A 17 -0.96 -1.06 2.61
C VAL A 17 -1.74 -1.24 1.30
N ASP A 18 -3.05 -1.05 1.28
CA ASP A 18 -3.88 -1.40 0.11
C ASP A 18 -3.45 -0.74 -1.20
N CYS A 19 -3.52 -1.50 -2.31
CA CYS A 19 -3.21 -0.95 -3.62
C CYS A 19 -4.38 -0.09 -4.08
N PRO A 20 -4.18 1.22 -4.35
CA PRO A 20 -5.26 2.12 -4.70
C PRO A 20 -5.87 1.88 -6.08
N VAL A 21 -5.25 0.99 -6.89
CA VAL A 21 -5.66 0.74 -8.28
C VAL A 21 -6.37 -0.60 -8.43
N CYS A 22 -5.71 -1.70 -8.05
CA CYS A 22 -6.28 -3.03 -8.30
C CYS A 22 -7.02 -3.62 -7.10
N ASP A 23 -6.93 -2.99 -5.92
CA ASP A 23 -7.56 -3.43 -4.67
C ASP A 23 -7.45 -4.96 -4.46
N ASP A 24 -6.22 -5.48 -4.63
CA ASP A 24 -5.96 -6.92 -4.68
C ASP A 24 -6.28 -7.62 -3.35
N ALA A 25 -6.23 -6.88 -2.25
CA ALA A 25 -6.52 -7.37 -0.91
C ALA A 25 -8.02 -7.41 -0.55
N ARG A 26 -8.92 -6.86 -1.40
CA ARG A 26 -10.36 -6.67 -1.08
C ARG A 26 -11.06 -7.90 -0.52
N HIS A 27 -10.75 -9.06 -1.08
CA HIS A 27 -11.39 -10.33 -0.75
C HIS A 27 -10.56 -11.21 0.22
N CYS A 28 -9.44 -10.68 0.74
CA CYS A 28 -8.56 -11.42 1.63
C CYS A 28 -8.99 -11.26 3.09
N ALA A 29 -9.47 -12.35 3.70
CA ALA A 29 -9.88 -12.35 5.11
C ALA A 29 -8.75 -11.95 6.09
N THR A 30 -7.49 -12.31 5.78
CA THR A 30 -6.32 -11.94 6.60
C THR A 30 -6.07 -10.43 6.56
N CYS A 31 -6.14 -9.82 5.38
CA CYS A 31 -6.03 -8.37 5.21
C CYS A 31 -7.18 -7.63 5.88
N ALA A 32 -8.42 -8.12 5.71
CA ALA A 32 -9.59 -7.58 6.38
C ALA A 32 -9.46 -7.63 7.92
N SER A 33 -8.75 -8.64 8.44
CA SER A 33 -8.41 -8.77 9.87
C SER A 33 -7.25 -7.88 10.31
N ARG A 34 -6.76 -6.97 9.45
CA ARG A 34 -5.59 -6.10 9.69
C ARG A 34 -4.31 -6.86 10.07
N ARG A 35 -4.17 -8.10 9.58
CA ARG A 35 -2.97 -8.91 9.78
C ARG A 35 -2.09 -8.88 8.54
N ASN A 36 -0.78 -9.02 8.76
CA ASN A 36 0.18 -9.18 7.67
C ASN A 36 -0.05 -10.53 7.00
N CYS A 37 -0.36 -10.52 5.70
CA CYS A 37 -0.48 -11.73 4.88
C CYS A 37 0.75 -11.88 3.98
N PHE A 38 1.01 -13.11 3.52
CA PHE A 38 2.15 -13.40 2.65
C PHE A 38 1.88 -13.09 1.17
N GLU A 39 0.62 -12.87 0.81
CA GLU A 39 0.18 -12.64 -0.58
C GLU A 39 0.04 -11.15 -0.91
N HIS A 40 -0.61 -10.37 -0.05
CA HIS A 40 -0.90 -8.95 -0.28
C HIS A 40 0.11 -8.07 0.45
N TRP A 41 1.21 -7.78 -0.23
CA TRP A 41 2.27 -6.89 0.20
C TRP A 41 2.81 -6.09 -0.98
N ARG A 42 3.61 -5.07 -0.68
CA ARG A 42 4.09 -4.07 -1.64
C ARG A 42 5.58 -3.93 -1.50
N TYR A 43 6.28 -3.85 -2.63
CA TYR A 43 7.72 -3.59 -2.61
C TYR A 43 7.96 -2.17 -2.11
N LEU A 44 8.92 -2.01 -1.20
CA LEU A 44 9.47 -0.70 -0.90
C LEU A 44 10.55 -0.36 -1.93
N ILE A 45 10.34 0.69 -2.71
CA ILE A 45 11.33 1.20 -3.66
C ILE A 45 12.30 2.12 -2.94
N SER A 46 11.77 3.10 -2.20
CA SER A 46 12.56 4.07 -1.44
C SER A 46 11.73 4.72 -0.35
N ASN A 47 12.39 5.45 0.55
CA ASN A 47 11.73 6.24 1.57
C ASN A 47 12.30 7.67 1.59
N LYS A 48 11.44 8.63 1.92
CA LYS A 48 11.81 10.03 2.13
C LYS A 48 11.08 10.55 3.35
N GLY A 49 11.72 10.49 4.51
CA GLY A 49 11.09 10.79 5.78
C GLY A 49 9.92 9.84 6.05
N PRO A 50 8.69 10.33 6.32
CA PRO A 50 7.53 9.47 6.55
C PRO A 50 6.90 8.92 5.26
N VAL A 51 7.29 9.43 4.09
CA VAL A 51 6.75 9.00 2.80
C VAL A 51 7.55 7.79 2.31
N VAL A 52 6.83 6.73 1.94
CA VAL A 52 7.38 5.53 1.32
C VAL A 52 6.90 5.42 -0.12
N HIS A 53 7.81 5.06 -1.02
CA HIS A 53 7.52 4.81 -2.42
C HIS A 53 7.35 3.31 -2.63
N LEU A 54 6.20 2.90 -3.16
CA LEU A 54 5.76 1.52 -3.18
C LEU A 54 5.44 1.05 -4.59
N GLN A 55 5.61 -0.26 -4.84
CA GLN A 55 5.13 -0.92 -6.05
C GLN A 55 4.25 -2.12 -5.71
N CYS A 56 3.10 -2.21 -6.37
CA CYS A 56 2.22 -3.37 -6.30
C CYS A 56 2.78 -4.53 -7.16
N PRO A 57 3.00 -5.74 -6.61
CA PRO A 57 3.46 -6.88 -7.38
C PRO A 57 2.42 -7.42 -8.38
N ARG A 58 1.13 -7.11 -8.19
CA ARG A 58 0.02 -7.60 -9.03
C ARG A 58 -0.21 -6.77 -10.28
N CYS A 59 -0.23 -5.44 -10.15
CA CYS A 59 -0.54 -4.52 -11.25
C CYS A 59 0.62 -3.59 -11.62
N THR A 60 1.77 -3.66 -10.92
CA THR A 60 2.94 -2.77 -11.09
C THR A 60 2.69 -1.29 -10.86
N HIS A 61 1.51 -0.92 -10.36
CA HIS A 61 1.25 0.46 -10.00
C HIS A 61 2.24 0.92 -8.92
N MET A 62 2.80 2.11 -9.12
CA MET A 62 3.73 2.76 -8.21
C MET A 62 3.08 3.98 -7.60
N TRP A 63 3.20 4.14 -6.28
CA TRP A 63 2.64 5.29 -5.58
C TRP A 63 3.47 5.66 -4.36
N SER A 64 3.18 6.83 -3.80
CA SER A 64 3.76 7.30 -2.54
C SER A 64 2.73 7.21 -1.44
N TRP A 65 3.11 6.72 -0.27
CA TRP A 65 2.26 6.57 0.89
C TRP A 65 2.89 7.23 2.11
N ASP A 66 2.13 8.07 2.82
CA ASP A 66 2.59 8.66 4.07
C ASP A 66 2.31 7.71 5.25
N THR A 67 3.35 7.31 5.96
CA THR A 67 3.27 6.41 7.13
C THR A 67 2.80 7.11 8.41
N ARG A 68 2.60 8.43 8.38
CA ARG A 68 2.04 9.23 9.49
C ARG A 68 0.57 9.59 9.20
N PRO A 69 -0.40 8.72 9.52
CA PRO A 69 -1.80 9.12 9.54
C PRO A 69 -2.03 10.08 10.72
N GLY A 70 -1.92 11.39 10.47
CA GLY A 70 -2.03 12.41 11.52
C GLY A 70 -2.03 13.88 11.09
N VAL A 71 -1.95 14.20 9.79
CA VAL A 71 -2.22 15.55 9.26
C VAL A 71 -3.40 15.54 8.29
N THR A 72 -4.33 14.58 8.45
CA THR A 72 -5.68 14.76 7.92
C THR A 72 -6.43 15.61 8.93
N GLY A 73 -6.66 16.87 8.59
CA GLY A 73 -7.60 17.71 9.30
C GLY A 73 -8.87 16.92 9.56
N ARG A 74 -9.36 17.04 10.78
CA ARG A 74 -10.74 16.76 11.16
C ARG A 74 -11.65 17.55 10.19
N GLY A 75 -12.06 16.89 9.11
CA GLY A 75 -13.30 17.18 8.40
C GLY A 75 -14.21 16.01 8.76
N ASP A 76 -14.75 16.00 9.97
CA ASP A 76 -16.11 16.49 10.22
C ASP A 76 -17.11 15.84 9.26
N GLY A 77 -17.93 14.96 9.83
CA GLY A 77 -18.98 14.27 9.13
C GLY A 77 -19.97 15.23 8.50
N ALA A 78 -20.43 14.87 7.31
CA ALA A 78 -21.70 15.32 6.77
C ALA A 78 -22.18 14.26 5.76
N ALA A 79 -22.83 13.21 6.27
CA ALA A 79 -24.11 12.85 5.68
C ALA A 79 -25.12 13.86 6.25
N PRO A 80 -25.96 14.48 5.40
CA PRO A 80 -27.34 13.99 5.40
C PRO A 80 -28.05 14.04 4.05
N SER A 81 -29.02 13.10 3.97
CA SER A 81 -30.33 13.08 3.28
C SER A 81 -30.43 13.37 1.80
#